data_AF-A0A619L661-F1
#
_entry.id   AF-A0A619L661-F1
#
_cell.length_a   1.000
_cell.length_b   1.000
_cell.length_c   1.000
_cell.angle_alpha   90.00
_cell.angle_beta   90.00
_cell.angle_gamma   90.00
#
_symmetry.space_group_name_H-M   'P 1'
#
loop_
_entity.id
_entity.type
_entity.pdbx_description
1 polymer ?
#
loop_
_entity_poly.entity_id
_entity_poly.type
_entity_poly.pdbx_seq_one_letter_code
_entity_poly.pdbx_strand_id
1 'polypeptide(L)'
;MRKLRLVRIPRHLIIAASSWLSKIIIAGVQLVSVKFLLEILGEESYAVFTLLTGLLVWFSIADVGIGSSLQNYISELKADRKSYDAYIKAAIHILFASLIILSSTLFFLSDKLSSLYLTSFSDELKNNSGSYFFIASILFIFIGVGSVVYKI
;
A
#
# COMPACT_ATOMS: atom_id res chain seq x y z
N MET A 1 52.21 -12.31 -13.65
CA MET A 1 51.15 -11.85 -12.71
C MET A 1 50.00 -11.24 -13.50
N ARG A 2 48.86 -11.94 -13.64
CA ARG A 2 47.67 -11.41 -14.32
C ARG A 2 47.02 -10.35 -13.44
N LYS A 3 47.08 -9.07 -13.85
CA LYS A 3 46.30 -7.99 -13.23
C LYS A 3 44.82 -8.30 -13.44
N LEU A 4 44.11 -8.69 -12.38
CA LEU A 4 42.65 -8.75 -12.38
C LEU A 4 42.13 -7.32 -12.62
N ARG A 5 41.61 -7.05 -13.83
CA ARG A 5 40.85 -5.82 -14.09
C ARG A 5 39.57 -5.91 -13.27
N LEU A 6 39.46 -5.09 -12.23
CA LEU A 6 38.21 -4.89 -11.50
C LEU A 6 37.18 -4.34 -12.49
N VAL A 7 36.21 -5.18 -12.86
CA VAL A 7 35.09 -4.77 -13.69
C VAL A 7 34.23 -3.82 -12.87
N ARG A 8 34.18 -2.55 -13.28
CA ARG A 8 33.38 -1.53 -12.61
C ARG A 8 31.92 -1.76 -12.97
N ILE A 9 31.16 -2.36 -12.06
CA ILE A 9 29.72 -2.61 -12.28
C ILE A 9 28.99 -1.26 -12.38
N PRO A 10 28.23 -1.01 -13.45
CA PRO A 10 27.42 0.19 -13.58
C PRO A 10 26.42 0.36 -12.43
N ARG A 11 26.27 1.60 -11.93
CA ARG A 11 25.42 1.91 -10.77
C ARG A 11 23.96 1.47 -10.95
N HIS A 12 23.42 1.55 -12.17
CA HIS A 12 22.04 1.12 -12.46
C HIS A 12 21.84 -0.39 -12.27
N LEU A 13 22.86 -1.23 -12.54
CA LEU A 13 22.77 -2.67 -12.29
C LEU A 13 22.75 -2.99 -10.80
N ILE A 14 23.50 -2.24 -9.99
CA ILE A 14 23.48 -2.41 -8.52
C ILE A 14 22.12 -2.03 -7.95
N ILE A 15 21.52 -0.92 -8.44
CA ILE A 15 20.18 -0.48 -8.03
C ILE A 15 19.14 -1.54 -8.42
N ALA A 16 19.20 -2.06 -9.65
CA ALA A 16 18.29 -3.09 -10.12
C ALA A 16 18.43 -4.40 -9.34
N ALA A 17 19.67 -4.86 -9.11
CA ALA A 17 19.96 -6.07 -8.34
C ALA A 17 19.44 -5.96 -6.89
N SER A 18 19.64 -4.81 -6.25
CA SER A 18 19.09 -4.54 -4.91
C SER A 18 17.56 -4.63 -4.89
N SER A 19 16.89 -4.00 -5.87
CA SER A 19 15.43 -4.04 -5.98
C SER A 19 14.90 -5.48 -6.17
N TRP A 20 15.53 -6.27 -7.03
CA TRP A 20 15.15 -7.67 -7.24
C TRP A 20 15.39 -8.52 -6.00
N LEU A 21 16.53 -8.35 -5.33
CA LEU A 21 16.82 -9.06 -4.09
C LEU A 21 15.77 -8.75 -3.01
N SER A 22 15.41 -7.48 -2.84
CA SER A 22 14.33 -7.08 -1.92
C SER A 22 13.01 -7.78 -2.25
N LYS A 23 12.63 -7.86 -3.53
CA LYS A 23 11.41 -8.55 -3.95
C LYS A 23 11.43 -10.05 -3.65
N ILE A 24 12.58 -10.70 -3.84
CA ILE A 24 12.75 -12.12 -3.50
C ILE A 24 12.60 -12.34 -1.99
N ILE A 25 13.22 -11.47 -1.18
CA ILE A 25 13.11 -11.52 0.28
C ILE A 25 11.64 -11.33 0.70
N ILE A 26 10.96 -10.32 0.15
CA ILE A 26 9.53 -10.07 0.43
C ILE A 26 8.68 -11.30 0.09
N ALA A 27 8.87 -11.89 -1.09
CA ALA A 27 8.14 -13.09 -1.49
C ALA A 27 8.42 -14.29 -0.56
N GLY A 28 9.70 -14.49 -0.18
CA GLY A 28 10.08 -15.54 0.76
C GLY A 28 9.46 -15.35 2.14
N VAL A 29 9.49 -14.14 2.68
CA VAL A 29 8.82 -13.80 3.95
C VAL A 29 7.32 -14.05 3.83
N GLN A 30 6.68 -13.65 2.73
CA GLN A 30 5.24 -13.81 2.56
C GLN A 30 4.83 -15.29 2.52
N LEU A 31 5.59 -16.16 1.86
CA LEU A 31 5.36 -17.61 1.87
C LEU A 31 5.44 -18.20 3.28
N VAL A 32 6.45 -17.78 4.06
CA VAL A 32 6.61 -18.21 5.45
C VAL A 32 5.47 -17.69 6.33
N SER A 33 5.06 -16.43 6.13
CA SER A 33 3.94 -15.81 6.85
C SER A 33 2.62 -16.54 6.63
N VAL A 34 2.34 -17.07 5.43
CA VAL A 34 1.13 -17.85 5.18
C VAL A 34 1.02 -19.03 6.14
N LYS A 35 2.10 -19.82 6.28
CA LYS A 35 2.12 -20.98 7.18
C LYS A 35 1.89 -20.56 8.64
N PHE A 36 2.64 -19.56 9.10
CA PHE A 36 2.51 -19.08 10.49
C PHE A 36 1.11 -18.53 10.79
N LEU A 37 0.54 -17.74 9.89
CA LEU A 37 -0.80 -17.17 10.08
C LEU A 37 -1.87 -18.25 10.06
N LEU A 38 -1.76 -19.24 9.16
CA LEU A 38 -2.68 -20.38 9.12
C LEU A 38 -2.63 -21.20 10.42
N GLU A 39 -1.44 -21.46 10.97
CA GLU A 39 -1.26 -22.18 12.24
C GLU A 39 -1.81 -21.42 13.45
N ILE A 40 -1.69 -20.08 13.48
CA ILE A 40 -2.14 -19.25 14.60
C ILE A 40 -3.65 -18.97 14.54
N LEU A 41 -4.17 -18.66 13.35
CA LEU A 41 -5.56 -18.21 13.17
C LEU A 41 -6.52 -19.38 12.89
N GLY A 42 -6.04 -20.49 12.34
CA GLY A 42 -6.90 -21.52 11.76
C GLY A 42 -7.43 -21.11 10.38
N GLU A 43 -8.10 -22.05 9.71
CA GLU A 43 -8.50 -21.91 8.31
C GLU A 43 -9.53 -20.79 8.07
N GLU A 44 -10.59 -20.73 8.87
CA GLU A 44 -11.68 -19.75 8.74
C GLU A 44 -11.20 -18.31 8.96
N SER A 45 -10.52 -18.05 10.08
CA SER A 45 -9.98 -16.72 10.39
C SER A 45 -8.88 -16.29 9.42
N TYR A 46 -8.08 -17.24 8.89
CA TYR A 46 -7.11 -16.94 7.83
C TYR A 46 -7.80 -16.59 6.49
N ALA A 47 -8.92 -17.22 6.16
CA ALA A 47 -9.71 -16.88 4.98
C ALA A 47 -10.24 -15.44 5.08
N VAL A 48 -10.78 -15.04 6.24
CA VAL A 48 -11.19 -13.65 6.50
C VAL A 48 -10.01 -12.69 6.36
N PHE A 49 -8.87 -13.01 6.96
CA PHE A 49 -7.65 -12.20 6.83
C PHE A 49 -7.24 -12.02 5.36
N THR A 50 -7.31 -13.09 4.57
CA THR A 50 -6.97 -13.07 3.13
C THR A 50 -7.95 -12.20 2.36
N LEU A 51 -9.25 -12.29 2.66
CA LEU A 51 -10.27 -11.43 2.05
C LEU A 51 -10.05 -9.96 2.39
N LEU A 52 -9.79 -9.64 3.66
CA LEU A 52 -9.50 -8.26 4.09
C LEU A 52 -8.24 -7.73 3.42
N THR A 53 -7.13 -8.48 3.45
CA THR A 53 -5.87 -8.06 2.83
C THR A 53 -5.96 -7.97 1.30
N GLY A 54 -6.84 -8.72 0.65
CA GLY A 54 -7.16 -8.55 -0.77
C GLY A 54 -7.69 -7.15 -1.11
N LEU A 55 -8.31 -6.45 -0.16
CA LEU A 55 -8.77 -5.07 -0.34
C LEU A 55 -7.64 -4.03 -0.34
N LEU A 56 -6.42 -4.40 0.08
CA LEU A 56 -5.26 -3.53 0.07
C LEU A 56 -5.08 -2.83 -1.29
N VAL A 57 -5.25 -3.58 -2.39
CA VAL A 57 -5.08 -3.03 -3.75
C VAL A 57 -6.11 -1.94 -4.03
N TRP A 58 -7.37 -2.16 -3.65
CA TRP A 58 -8.44 -1.18 -3.86
C TRP A 58 -8.21 0.10 -3.05
N PHE A 59 -7.82 -0.03 -1.79
CA PHE A 59 -7.53 1.12 -0.94
C PHE A 59 -6.18 1.77 -1.22
N SER A 60 -5.24 1.09 -1.88
CA SER A 60 -3.99 1.69 -2.33
C SER A 60 -4.20 2.80 -3.37
N ILE A 61 -5.35 2.80 -4.06
CA ILE A 61 -5.76 3.81 -5.03
C ILE A 61 -6.36 5.05 -4.33
N ALA A 62 -6.37 5.12 -3.00
CA ALA A 62 -6.89 6.26 -2.23
C ALA A 62 -6.15 7.59 -2.47
N ASP A 63 -4.93 7.54 -3.03
CA ASP A 63 -4.23 8.75 -3.47
C ASP A 63 -4.81 9.35 -4.75
N VAL A 64 -5.71 8.64 -5.45
CA VAL A 64 -6.38 9.04 -6.69
C VAL A 64 -5.36 9.50 -7.76
N GLY A 65 -4.18 8.87 -7.79
CA GLY A 65 -3.12 9.21 -8.74
C GLY A 65 -2.39 10.54 -8.47
N ILE A 66 -2.65 11.19 -7.33
CA ILE A 66 -1.96 12.41 -6.91
C ILE A 66 -0.46 12.18 -6.80
N GLY A 67 -0.01 11.02 -6.28
CA GLY A 67 1.42 10.77 -6.14
C GLY A 67 2.15 10.73 -7.48
N SER A 68 1.57 10.07 -8.48
CA SER A 68 2.17 10.00 -9.82
C SER A 68 2.13 11.35 -10.53
N SER A 69 1.02 12.10 -10.38
CA SER A 69 0.88 13.43 -10.96
C SER A 69 1.88 14.42 -10.36
N LEU A 70 2.03 14.42 -9.03
CA LEU A 70 3.00 15.26 -8.32
C LEU A 70 4.43 14.97 -8.75
N GLN A 71 4.81 13.69 -8.86
CA GLN A 71 6.13 13.28 -9.31
C GLN A 71 6.46 13.81 -10.72
N ASN A 72 5.47 13.78 -11.62
CA ASN A 72 5.61 14.32 -12.97
C ASN A 72 5.83 15.84 -12.94
N TYR A 73 5.01 16.58 -12.19
CA TYR A 73 5.17 18.04 -12.03
C TYR A 73 6.50 18.43 -11.38
N ILE A 74 6.95 17.70 -10.37
CA ILE A 74 8.27 17.91 -9.75
C ILE A 74 9.36 17.73 -10.78
N SER A 75 9.28 16.67 -11.61
CA SER A 75 10.29 16.38 -12.63
C SER A 75 10.36 17.49 -13.69
N GLU A 76 9.21 17.97 -14.16
CA GLU A 76 9.10 19.07 -15.12
C GLU A 76 9.66 20.38 -14.57
N LEU A 77 9.21 20.80 -13.37
CA LEU A 77 9.66 22.06 -12.76
C LEU A 77 11.14 22.03 -12.39
N LYS A 78 11.66 20.86 -12.00
CA LYS A 78 13.09 20.68 -11.71
C LYS A 78 13.94 20.82 -12.98
N ALA A 79 13.47 20.33 -14.13
CA ALA A 79 14.15 20.54 -15.41
C ALA A 79 14.23 22.03 -15.76
N ASP A 80 13.15 22.77 -15.48
CA ASP A 80 13.04 24.21 -15.68
C ASP A 80 13.71 25.07 -14.57
N ARG A 81 14.30 24.45 -13.54
CA ARG A 81 14.85 25.11 -12.34
C ARG A 81 13.83 26.02 -11.60
N LYS A 82 12.55 25.69 -11.68
CA LYS A 82 11.46 26.36 -10.96
C LYS A 82 11.20 25.68 -9.61
N SER A 83 10.67 26.43 -8.64
CA SER A 83 10.18 25.86 -7.38
C SER A 83 8.90 25.05 -7.63
N TYR A 84 8.77 23.93 -6.94
CA TYR A 84 7.60 23.04 -6.94
C TYR A 84 6.90 22.99 -5.57
N ASP A 85 7.29 23.84 -4.61
CA ASP A 85 6.81 23.78 -3.23
C ASP A 85 5.29 23.99 -3.13
N ALA A 86 4.71 24.81 -4.01
CA ALA A 86 3.28 25.04 -4.08
C ALA A 86 2.51 23.76 -4.46
N TYR A 87 3.06 22.95 -5.36
CA TYR A 87 2.45 21.69 -5.79
C TYR A 87 2.50 20.63 -4.70
N ILE A 88 3.60 20.56 -3.95
CA ILE A 88 3.71 19.69 -2.76
C ILE A 88 2.65 20.08 -1.73
N LYS A 89 2.53 21.37 -1.41
CA LYS A 89 1.51 21.86 -0.46
C LYS A 89 0.10 21.51 -0.94
N ALA A 90 -0.22 21.77 -2.20
CA ALA A 90 -1.53 21.43 -2.76
C ALA A 90 -1.82 19.92 -2.68
N ALA A 91 -0.85 19.08 -3.03
CA ALA A 91 -0.98 17.63 -2.93
C ALA A 91 -1.25 17.16 -1.50
N ILE A 92 -0.54 17.70 -0.50
CA ILE A 92 -0.77 17.38 0.91
C ILE A 92 -2.21 17.71 1.33
N HIS A 93 -2.75 18.87 0.93
CA HIS A 93 -4.13 19.24 1.26
C HIS A 93 -5.15 18.30 0.59
N ILE A 94 -4.93 17.94 -0.68
CA ILE A 94 -5.80 17.01 -1.41
C ILE A 94 -5.76 15.62 -0.77
N LEU A 95 -4.58 15.11 -0.42
CA LEU A 95 -4.40 13.81 0.23
C LEU A 95 -5.03 13.78 1.63
N PHE A 96 -4.94 14.88 2.37
CA PHE A 96 -5.59 14.99 3.67
C PHE A 96 -7.12 15.02 3.53
N ALA A 97 -7.64 15.75 2.54
CA ALA A 97 -9.06 15.76 2.23
C ALA A 97 -9.56 14.39 1.76
N SER A 98 -8.80 13.67 0.92
CA SER A 98 -9.16 12.32 0.47
C SER A 98 -9.20 11.34 1.64
N LEU A 99 -8.25 11.42 2.57
CA LEU A 99 -8.24 10.60 3.77
C LEU A 99 -9.50 10.83 4.62
N ILE A 100 -9.89 12.09 4.86
CA ILE A 100 -11.11 12.41 5.61
C ILE A 100 -12.35 11.88 4.89
N ILE A 101 -12.50 12.21 3.61
CA ILE A 101 -13.68 11.83 2.82
C ILE A 101 -13.84 10.31 2.80
N LEU A 102 -12.78 9.57 2.43
CA LEU A 102 -12.84 8.11 2.35
C LEU A 102 -13.08 7.46 3.71
N SER A 103 -12.42 7.95 4.77
CA SER A 103 -12.61 7.43 6.13
C SER A 103 -14.03 7.66 6.62
N SER A 104 -14.58 8.86 6.41
CA SER A 104 -15.97 9.17 6.77
C SER A 104 -16.97 8.36 5.98
N THR A 105 -16.78 8.20 4.66
CA THR A 105 -17.65 7.36 3.84
C THR A 105 -17.62 5.91 4.32
N LEU A 106 -16.45 5.35 4.60
CA LEU A 106 -16.33 3.99 5.10
C LEU A 106 -16.93 3.82 6.48
N PHE A 107 -16.83 4.82 7.36
CA PHE A 107 -17.45 4.75 8.69
C PHE A 107 -18.96 4.48 8.59
N PHE A 108 -19.66 5.12 7.65
CA PHE A 108 -21.10 4.89 7.43
C PHE A 108 -21.41 3.63 6.61
N LEU A 109 -20.52 3.21 5.72
CA LEU A 109 -20.77 2.10 4.79
C LEU A 109 -20.22 0.75 5.28
N SER A 110 -19.35 0.73 6.29
CA SER A 110 -18.59 -0.46 6.67
C SER A 110 -19.48 -1.65 7.02
N ASP A 111 -20.53 -1.45 7.82
CA ASP A 111 -21.41 -2.54 8.22
C ASP A 111 -22.08 -3.19 7.00
N LYS A 112 -22.62 -2.35 6.10
CA LYS A 112 -23.26 -2.80 4.87
C LYS A 112 -22.28 -3.50 3.93
N LEU A 113 -21.10 -2.92 3.70
CA LEU A 113 -20.09 -3.51 2.83
C LEU A 113 -19.55 -4.82 3.40
N SER A 114 -19.30 -4.88 4.71
CA SER A 114 -18.84 -6.10 5.38
C SER A 114 -19.89 -7.21 5.31
N SER A 115 -21.17 -6.88 5.46
CA SER A 115 -22.25 -7.87 5.38
C SER A 115 -22.40 -8.51 3.99
N LEU A 116 -21.93 -7.83 2.93
CA LEU A 116 -21.93 -8.33 1.56
C LEU A 116 -20.61 -9.05 1.21
N TYR A 117 -19.48 -8.52 1.68
CA TYR A 117 -18.16 -9.02 1.33
C TYR A 117 -17.72 -10.21 2.20
N LEU A 118 -18.12 -10.23 3.48
CA LEU A 118 -17.73 -11.24 4.47
C LEU A 118 -18.92 -12.12 4.89
N THR A 119 -20.00 -12.19 4.09
CA THR A 119 -21.24 -12.91 4.45
C THR A 119 -20.99 -14.36 4.83
N SER A 120 -20.11 -15.07 4.11
CA SER A 120 -19.79 -16.47 4.36
C SER A 120 -19.11 -16.74 5.70
N PHE A 121 -18.62 -15.69 6.37
CA PHE A 121 -17.85 -15.76 7.62
C PHE A 121 -18.53 -14.97 8.76
N SER A 122 -19.84 -14.70 8.65
CA SER A 122 -20.59 -13.94 9.67
C SER A 122 -20.52 -14.57 11.05
N ASP A 123 -20.55 -15.91 11.11
CA ASP A 123 -20.55 -16.69 12.35
C ASP A 123 -19.20 -16.61 13.07
N GLU A 124 -18.11 -16.73 12.31
CA GLU A 124 -16.73 -16.58 12.80
C GLU A 124 -16.49 -15.17 13.37
N LEU A 125 -17.05 -14.15 12.70
CA LEU A 125 -16.85 -12.74 13.06
C LEU A 125 -17.76 -12.25 14.19
N LYS A 126 -18.70 -13.06 14.69
CA LYS A 126 -19.57 -12.75 15.84
C LYS A 126 -20.21 -11.36 15.77
N ASN A 127 -20.72 -10.96 14.60
CA ASN A 127 -21.29 -9.63 14.31
C ASN A 127 -20.31 -8.43 14.37
N ASN A 128 -19.00 -8.65 14.46
CA ASN A 128 -17.99 -7.58 14.42
C ASN A 128 -17.38 -7.36 13.02
N SER A 129 -17.98 -7.93 11.96
CA SER A 129 -17.48 -7.85 10.59
C SER A 129 -17.28 -6.41 10.11
N GLY A 130 -18.19 -5.50 10.50
CA GLY A 130 -18.10 -4.08 10.15
C GLY A 130 -16.91 -3.38 10.80
N SER A 131 -16.57 -3.73 12.04
CA SER A 131 -15.40 -3.16 12.72
C SER A 131 -14.09 -3.65 12.09
N TYR A 132 -13.98 -4.95 11.80
CA TYR A 132 -12.79 -5.49 11.15
C TYR A 132 -12.59 -4.94 9.74
N PHE A 133 -13.67 -4.84 8.96
CA PHE A 133 -13.63 -4.23 7.64
C PHE A 133 -13.20 -2.76 7.70
N PHE A 134 -13.76 -1.99 8.63
CA PHE A 134 -13.43 -0.57 8.80
C PHE A 134 -11.96 -0.38 9.16
N ILE A 135 -11.47 -1.10 10.18
CA ILE A 135 -10.08 -1.01 10.63
C ILE A 135 -9.12 -1.37 9.49
N ALA A 136 -9.36 -2.47 8.79
CA ALA A 136 -8.52 -2.87 7.66
C ALA A 136 -8.51 -1.79 6.56
N SER A 137 -9.68 -1.28 6.20
CA SER A 137 -9.83 -0.25 5.17
C SER A 137 -9.08 1.04 5.51
N ILE A 138 -9.19 1.50 6.76
CA ILE A 138 -8.46 2.68 7.24
C ILE A 138 -6.95 2.46 7.14
N LEU A 139 -6.45 1.34 7.65
CA LEU A 139 -5.01 1.01 7.57
C LEU A 139 -4.51 1.04 6.12
N PHE A 140 -5.29 0.51 5.18
CA PHE A 140 -4.89 0.47 3.77
C PHE A 140 -5.00 1.83 3.07
N ILE A 141 -5.95 2.69 3.43
CA ILE A 141 -6.01 4.08 2.95
C ILE A 141 -4.76 4.85 3.39
N PHE A 142 -4.32 4.67 4.65
CA PHE A 142 -3.09 5.27 5.14
C PHE A 142 -1.86 4.80 4.35
N ILE A 143 -1.80 3.52 3.97
CA ILE A 143 -0.74 3.00 3.10
C ILE A 143 -0.80 3.67 1.73
N GLY A 144 -1.98 3.73 1.11
CA GLY A 144 -2.18 4.36 -0.21
C GLY A 144 -1.73 5.81 -0.23
N VAL A 145 -2.26 6.63 0.69
CA VAL A 145 -1.92 8.05 0.82
C VAL A 145 -0.46 8.25 1.22
N GLY A 146 0.04 7.47 2.19
CA GLY A 146 1.42 7.55 2.67
C GLY A 146 2.46 7.20 1.60
N SER A 147 2.10 6.36 0.63
CA SER A 147 3.00 5.98 -0.46
C SER A 147 3.48 7.17 -1.31
N VAL A 148 2.73 8.28 -1.32
CA VAL A 148 3.09 9.50 -2.05
C VAL A 148 4.38 10.13 -1.53
N VAL A 149 4.70 9.96 -0.25
CA VAL A 149 5.93 10.50 0.36
C VAL A 149 7.19 9.96 -0.35
N TYR A 150 7.16 8.72 -0.83
CA TYR A 150 8.29 8.13 -1.55
C TYR A 150 8.48 8.65 -2.98
N LYS A 151 7.52 9.45 -3.48
CA LYS A 151 7.50 9.98 -4.86
C LYS A 151 7.92 11.47 -4.94
N ILE A 152 8.06 12.13 -3.78
CA ILE A 152 8.56 13.51 -3.63
C ILE A 152 10.09 13.48 -3.57
#